data_AF-A0A0C9W0I5-F1
#
_entry.id   AF-A0A0C9W0I5-F1
#
_cell.length_a   1.000
_cell.length_b   1.000
_cell.length_c   1.000
_cell.angle_alpha   90.00
_cell.angle_beta   90.00
_cell.angle_gamma   90.00
#
_symmetry.space_group_name_H-M   'P 1'
#
loop_
_entity.id
_entity.type
_entity.pdbx_description
1 polymer ?
#
loop_
_entity_poly.entity_id
_entity_poly.type
_entity_poly.pdbx_seq_one_letter_code
_entity_poly.pdbx_strand_id
1 'polypeptide(L)'
;MDEDGHLHIRCLNGYVNGYNDICATCLRCNMDIKYVGSGTAAMAMVEYVTNYIAKMSLDSTTVFAALCSAIKSVQEKPPLNPLTDLVDQEEQSRLVLLKICNAMIGKCELSGAQVASFLYNIPNHFTNHLFDRMFW
;
A
#
# COMPACT_ATOMS: atom_id res chain seq x y z
N MET A 1 24.00 20.55 18.34
CA MET A 1 23.75 19.27 19.05
C MET A 1 23.07 19.66 20.34
N ASP A 2 21.94 19.05 20.67
CA ASP A 2 21.23 19.36 21.91
C ASP A 2 21.78 18.54 23.10
N GLU A 3 21.18 18.72 24.27
CA GLU A 3 21.58 18.06 25.52
C GLU A 3 21.41 16.53 25.46
N ASP A 4 20.55 16.03 24.57
CA ASP A 4 20.28 14.61 24.34
C ASP A 4 21.17 14.00 23.24
N GLY A 5 22.10 14.78 22.68
CA GLY A 5 23.03 14.34 21.64
C GLY A 5 22.43 14.30 20.23
N HIS A 6 21.27 14.91 20.01
CA HIS A 6 20.66 14.99 18.69
C HIS A 6 21.32 16.08 17.84
N LEU A 7 21.62 15.71 16.59
CA LEU A 7 22.11 16.63 15.58
C LEU A 7 20.94 17.20 14.78
N HIS A 8 20.65 18.48 15.00
CA HIS A 8 19.64 19.21 14.24
C HIS A 8 20.26 19.78 12.97
N ILE A 9 19.94 19.17 11.83
CA ILE A 9 20.34 19.69 10.51
C ILE A 9 19.41 20.87 10.17
N ARG A 10 20.00 22.00 9.80
CA ARG A 10 19.23 23.19 9.43
C ARG A 10 18.60 22.99 8.05
N CYS A 11 17.27 22.91 7.98
CA CYS A 11 16.55 23.00 6.71
C CYS A 11 16.35 24.48 6.34
N LEU A 12 16.95 24.93 5.24
CA LEU A 12 16.86 26.32 4.78
C LEU A 12 15.59 26.61 3.97
N ASN A 13 14.91 25.57 3.49
CA ASN A 13 13.73 25.68 2.65
C ASN A 13 12.53 25.04 3.36
N GLY A 14 11.57 25.86 3.80
CA GLY A 14 10.38 25.40 4.52
C GLY A 14 9.38 24.60 3.68
N TYR A 15 9.59 24.48 2.37
CA TYR A 15 8.73 23.68 1.48
C TYR A 15 9.21 22.23 1.31
N VAL A 16 10.41 21.89 1.79
CA VAL A 16 10.99 20.55 1.67
C VAL A 16 11.39 20.03 3.04
N ASN A 17 11.28 18.72 3.23
CA ASN A 17 11.72 18.05 4.45
C ASN A 17 13.26 18.05 4.51
N GLY A 18 13.86 17.52 5.59
CA GLY A 18 15.31 17.36 5.66
C GLY A 18 15.80 16.57 4.44
N TYR A 19 16.68 17.15 3.63
CA TYR A 19 17.07 16.58 2.34
C TYR A 19 18.58 16.58 2.15
N ASN A 20 19.02 15.75 1.20
CA ASN A 20 20.38 15.73 0.68
C ASN A 20 20.32 16.13 -0.78
N ASP A 21 21.15 17.10 -1.20
CA ASP A 21 21.12 17.66 -2.55
C ASP A 21 21.29 16.60 -3.64
N ILE A 22 22.21 15.65 -3.44
CA ILE A 22 22.47 14.57 -4.39
C ILE A 22 21.25 13.65 -4.49
N CYS A 23 20.73 13.18 -3.34
CA CYS A 23 19.54 12.32 -3.33
C CYS A 23 18.31 13.01 -3.93
N ALA A 24 18.05 14.27 -3.58
CA ALA A 24 16.93 15.04 -4.12
C ALA A 24 17.04 15.21 -5.65
N THR A 25 18.25 15.47 -6.15
CA THR A 25 18.51 15.60 -7.59
C THR A 25 18.33 14.27 -8.32
N CYS A 26 18.87 13.18 -7.78
CA CYS A 26 18.79 11.86 -8.40
C CYS A 26 17.37 11.27 -8.37
N LEU A 27 16.68 11.37 -7.23
CA LEU A 27 15.39 10.74 -7.01
C LEU A 27 14.22 11.62 -7.46
N ARG A 28 14.44 12.94 -7.59
CA ARG A 28 13.46 13.94 -8.05
C ARG A 28 12.14 13.90 -7.25
N CYS A 29 12.24 13.62 -5.96
CA CYS A 29 11.11 13.59 -5.04
C CYS A 29 11.48 14.23 -3.69
N ASN A 30 10.47 14.62 -2.91
CA ASN A 30 10.67 15.14 -1.56
C ASN A 30 11.11 13.97 -0.65
N MET A 31 12.28 14.11 -0.03
CA MET A 31 12.90 13.11 0.83
C MET A 31 12.84 13.59 2.29
N ASP A 32 12.70 12.68 3.24
CA ASP A 32 12.85 12.98 4.68
C ASP A 32 14.05 12.23 5.25
N ILE A 33 15.20 12.90 5.26
CA ILE A 33 16.48 12.40 5.76
C ILE A 33 16.70 12.97 7.16
N LYS A 34 16.96 12.07 8.12
CA LYS A 34 17.29 12.42 9.50
C LYS A 34 18.55 11.69 9.96
N TYR A 35 19.36 12.36 10.78
CA TYR A 35 20.49 11.73 11.44
C TYR A 35 20.01 10.90 12.64
N VAL A 36 20.50 9.67 12.76
CA VAL A 36 20.19 8.76 13.87
C VAL A 36 21.45 8.53 14.69
N GLY A 37 21.62 9.33 15.74
CA GLY A 37 22.81 9.29 16.61
C GLY A 37 22.63 8.56 17.94
N SER A 38 21.40 8.18 18.30
CA SER A 38 21.08 7.56 19.59
C SER A 38 20.10 6.39 19.43
N GLY A 39 20.09 5.48 20.40
CA GLY A 39 19.16 4.34 20.42
C GLY A 39 17.69 4.76 20.51
N THR A 40 17.40 5.86 21.22
CA THR A 40 16.06 6.44 21.31
C THR A 40 15.60 6.99 19.96
N ALA A 41 16.46 7.72 19.24
CA ALA A 41 16.17 8.19 17.90
C ALA A 41 15.96 7.03 16.91
N ALA A 42 16.74 5.95 17.04
CA ALA A 42 16.58 4.77 16.20
C ALA A 42 15.22 4.09 16.45
N MET A 43 14.81 3.91 17.70
CA MET A 43 13.53 3.31 18.05
C MET A 43 12.35 4.14 17.53
N ALA A 44 12.40 5.47 17.73
CA ALA A 44 11.38 6.38 17.21
C ALA A 44 11.29 6.34 15.67
N MET A 45 12.42 6.24 14.97
CA MET A 45 12.44 6.10 13.51
C MET A 45 11.82 4.78 13.05
N VAL A 46 12.09 3.67 13.73
CA VAL A 46 11.48 2.36 13.42
C VAL A 46 9.97 2.41 13.63
N GLU A 47 9.52 2.98 14.75
CA GLU A 47 8.09 3.16 15.02
C GLU A 47 7.41 4.03 13.95
N TYR A 48 8.02 5.18 13.59
CA TYR A 48 7.53 6.07 12.56
C TYR A 48 7.39 5.37 11.20
N VAL A 49 8.45 4.69 10.74
CA VAL A 49 8.43 3.98 9.45
C VAL A 49 7.42 2.85 9.48
N THR A 50 7.32 2.10 10.59
CA THR A 50 6.36 1.01 10.74
C THR A 50 4.93 1.51 10.66
N ASN A 51 4.61 2.59 11.37
CA ASN A 51 3.31 3.24 11.32
C ASN A 51 2.99 3.78 9.91
N TYR A 52 4.00 4.29 9.19
CA TYR A 52 3.82 4.79 7.83
C TYR A 52 3.55 3.67 6.82
N ILE A 53 4.27 2.54 6.93
CA ILE A 53 4.01 1.34 6.12
C ILE A 53 2.62 0.78 6.43
N ALA A 54 2.29 0.66 7.72
CA ALA A 54 1.00 0.16 8.18
C ALA A 54 -0.17 1.09 7.78
N LYS A 55 0.08 2.37 7.51
CA LYS A 55 -0.96 3.31 7.04
C LYS A 55 -1.63 2.88 5.73
N MET A 56 -0.94 2.08 4.91
CA MET A 56 -1.48 1.53 3.68
C MET A 56 -2.23 0.21 3.88
N SER A 57 -2.22 -0.35 5.09
CA SER A 57 -2.96 -1.58 5.40
C SER A 57 -4.42 -1.27 5.69
N LEU A 58 -5.31 -2.09 5.12
CA LEU A 58 -6.73 -2.04 5.46
C LEU A 58 -6.91 -2.45 6.93
N ASP A 59 -7.77 -1.74 7.64
CA ASP A 59 -8.10 -2.11 9.01
C ASP A 59 -8.73 -3.52 9.02
N SER A 60 -8.43 -4.30 10.07
CA SER A 60 -8.90 -5.68 10.15
C SER A 60 -10.42 -5.80 10.12
N THR A 61 -11.16 -4.83 10.68
CA THR A 61 -12.64 -4.82 10.64
C THR A 61 -13.16 -4.63 9.22
N THR A 62 -12.52 -3.80 8.39
CA THR A 62 -12.84 -3.67 6.96
C THR A 62 -12.57 -4.96 6.21
N VAL A 63 -11.42 -5.61 6.46
CA VAL A 63 -11.10 -6.91 5.85
C VAL A 63 -12.12 -7.98 6.25
N PHE A 64 -12.46 -8.08 7.53
CA PHE A 64 -13.47 -9.03 8.02
C PHE A 64 -14.88 -8.73 7.48
N ALA A 65 -15.25 -7.45 7.35
CA ALA A 65 -16.53 -7.06 6.76
C ALA A 65 -16.61 -7.45 5.28
N ALA A 66 -15.53 -7.22 4.51
CA ALA A 66 -15.42 -7.65 3.11
C ALA A 66 -15.53 -9.18 2.98
N LEU A 67 -14.85 -9.93 3.85
CA LEU A 67 -14.92 -11.39 3.93
C LEU A 67 -16.35 -11.89 4.18
N CYS A 68 -16.97 -11.42 5.26
CA CYS A 68 -18.33 -11.80 5.64
C CYS A 68 -19.35 -11.44 4.55
N SER A 69 -19.21 -10.27 3.93
CA SER A 69 -20.09 -9.83 2.84
C SER A 69 -19.96 -10.71 1.60
N ALA A 70 -18.74 -11.05 1.20
CA ALA A 70 -18.49 -11.91 0.05
C ALA A 70 -19.04 -13.34 0.26
N ILE A 71 -18.80 -13.94 1.43
CA ILE A 71 -19.31 -15.27 1.78
C ILE A 71 -20.84 -15.27 1.71
N LYS A 72 -21.50 -14.32 2.40
CA LYS A 72 -22.97 -14.21 2.38
C LYS A 72 -23.51 -14.05 0.96
N SER A 73 -22.90 -13.16 0.17
CA SER A 73 -23.34 -12.88 -1.21
C SER A 73 -23.22 -14.10 -2.13
N VAL A 74 -22.22 -14.97 -1.92
CA VAL A 74 -22.06 -16.21 -2.71
C VAL A 74 -22.95 -17.32 -2.18
N GLN A 75 -23.21 -17.38 -0.87
CA GLN A 75 -24.16 -18.35 -0.29
C GLN A 75 -25.61 -18.07 -0.69
N GLU A 76 -26.01 -16.81 -0.81
CA GLU A 76 -27.36 -16.42 -1.25
C GLU A 76 -27.61 -16.77 -2.73
N LYS A 77 -26.57 -16.75 -3.57
CA LYS A 77 -26.62 -17.04 -5.00
C LYS A 77 -25.43 -17.90 -5.40
N PRO A 78 -25.44 -19.20 -5.06
CA PRO A 78 -24.34 -20.08 -5.39
C PRO A 78 -24.26 -20.28 -6.90
N PRO A 79 -23.05 -20.35 -7.48
CA PRO A 79 -22.89 -20.68 -8.89
C PRO A 79 -23.31 -22.13 -9.10
N LEU A 80 -24.15 -22.34 -10.12
CA LEU A 80 -24.60 -23.67 -10.53
C LEU A 80 -23.81 -24.10 -11.75
N ASN A 81 -23.42 -25.37 -11.78
CA ASN A 81 -22.81 -25.97 -12.95
C ASN A 81 -23.87 -26.10 -14.06
N PRO A 82 -23.65 -25.55 -15.26
CA PRO A 82 -24.67 -25.53 -16.32
C PRO A 82 -25.13 -26.90 -16.81
N LEU A 83 -24.36 -27.96 -16.55
CA LEU A 83 -24.63 -29.32 -17.02
C LEU A 83 -25.31 -30.18 -15.96
N THR A 84 -25.00 -29.98 -14.69
CA THR A 84 -25.49 -30.83 -13.59
C THR A 84 -26.53 -30.13 -12.72
N ASP A 85 -26.69 -28.81 -12.84
CA ASP A 85 -27.54 -27.95 -11.99
C ASP A 85 -27.20 -28.07 -10.48
N LEU A 86 -26.01 -28.58 -10.17
CA LEU A 86 -25.46 -28.66 -8.82
C LEU A 86 -24.53 -27.47 -8.57
N VAL A 87 -24.30 -27.15 -7.30
CA VAL A 87 -23.37 -26.07 -6.93
C VAL A 87 -21.96 -26.41 -7.40
N ASP A 88 -21.38 -25.51 -8.19
CA ASP A 88 -19.99 -25.57 -8.62
C ASP A 88 -19.09 -25.05 -7.50
N GLN A 89 -18.47 -25.96 -6.76
CA GLN A 89 -17.62 -25.64 -5.61
C GLN A 89 -16.35 -24.87 -6.01
N GLU A 90 -15.81 -25.13 -7.20
CA GLU A 90 -14.61 -24.46 -7.70
C GLU A 90 -14.95 -23.01 -8.03
N GLU A 91 -16.02 -22.79 -8.81
CA GLU A 91 -16.49 -21.45 -9.14
C GLU A 91 -16.96 -20.69 -7.90
N GLN A 92 -17.56 -21.39 -6.93
CA GLN A 92 -17.97 -20.80 -5.65
C GLN A 92 -16.76 -20.24 -4.90
N SER A 93 -15.69 -21.03 -4.80
CA SER A 93 -14.45 -20.63 -4.13
C SER A 93 -13.79 -19.45 -4.85
N ARG A 94 -13.72 -19.51 -6.18
CA ARG A 94 -13.19 -18.43 -7.02
C ARG A 94 -13.97 -17.12 -6.84
N LEU A 95 -15.30 -17.19 -6.83
CA LEU A 95 -16.18 -16.03 -6.64
C LEU A 95 -16.06 -15.42 -5.25
N VAL A 96 -15.90 -16.24 -4.21
CA VAL A 96 -15.63 -15.75 -2.85
C VAL A 96 -14.34 -14.92 -2.86
N LEU A 97 -13.23 -15.49 -3.32
CA LEU A 97 -11.95 -14.78 -3.37
C LEU A 97 -12.03 -13.50 -4.20
N LEU A 98 -12.65 -13.55 -5.39
CA LEU A 98 -12.81 -12.40 -6.27
C LEU A 98 -13.60 -11.27 -5.59
N LYS A 99 -14.72 -11.59 -4.95
CA LYS A 99 -15.56 -10.60 -4.26
C LYS A 99 -14.85 -9.98 -3.06
N ILE A 100 -14.09 -10.78 -2.29
CA ILE A 100 -13.27 -10.27 -1.18
C ILE A 100 -12.23 -9.29 -1.71
N CYS A 101 -11.46 -9.69 -2.73
CA CYS A 101 -10.44 -8.84 -3.35
C CYS A 101 -11.04 -7.53 -3.87
N ASN A 102 -12.15 -7.58 -4.60
CA ASN A 102 -12.80 -6.39 -5.13
C ASN A 102 -13.32 -5.47 -4.01
N ALA A 103 -13.91 -6.03 -2.95
CA ALA A 103 -14.37 -5.26 -1.81
C ALA A 103 -13.21 -4.61 -1.04
N MET A 104 -12.09 -5.31 -0.87
CA MET A 104 -10.88 -4.77 -0.25
C MET A 104 -10.27 -3.65 -1.11
N ILE A 105 -10.07 -3.89 -2.41
CA ILE A 105 -9.52 -2.89 -3.35
C ILE A 105 -10.39 -1.63 -3.37
N GLY A 106 -11.72 -1.78 -3.38
CA GLY A 106 -12.64 -0.64 -3.35
C GLY A 106 -12.61 0.16 -2.03
N LYS A 107 -12.04 -0.40 -0.96
CA LYS A 107 -11.85 0.27 0.33
C LYS A 107 -10.43 0.79 0.53
N CYS A 108 -9.49 0.44 -0.34
CA CYS A 108 -8.14 0.98 -0.30
C CYS A 108 -8.16 2.45 -0.74
N GLU A 109 -7.72 3.35 0.13
CA GLU A 109 -7.53 4.75 -0.23
C GLU A 109 -6.27 4.91 -1.10
N LEU A 110 -6.40 5.66 -2.19
CA LEU A 110 -5.29 6.05 -3.04
C LEU A 110 -4.91 7.50 -2.72
N SER A 111 -3.61 7.79 -2.67
CA SER A 111 -3.16 9.17 -2.48
C SER A 111 -3.53 10.04 -3.70
N GLY A 112 -3.82 11.32 -3.46
CA GLY A 112 -4.11 12.26 -4.55
C GLY A 112 -3.00 12.34 -5.60
N ALA A 113 -1.74 12.17 -5.20
CA ALA A 113 -0.61 12.10 -6.12
C ALA A 113 -0.65 10.86 -7.02
N GLN A 114 -1.02 9.68 -6.50
CA GLN A 114 -1.19 8.47 -7.30
C GLN A 114 -2.33 8.63 -8.31
N VAL A 115 -3.47 9.18 -7.86
CA VAL A 115 -4.62 9.43 -8.75
C VAL A 115 -4.27 10.45 -9.83
N ALA A 116 -3.62 11.56 -9.47
CA ALA A 116 -3.18 12.56 -10.44
C ALA A 116 -2.20 11.96 -11.47
N SER A 117 -1.19 11.21 -11.00
CA SER A 117 -0.22 10.53 -11.87
C SER A 117 -0.92 9.64 -12.90
N PHE A 118 -1.90 8.84 -12.45
CA PHE A 118 -2.71 7.99 -13.33
C PHE A 118 -3.51 8.81 -14.34
N LEU A 119 -4.18 9.89 -13.92
CA LEU A 119 -4.98 10.76 -14.81
C LEU A 119 -4.12 11.49 -15.85
N TYR A 120 -2.89 11.86 -15.48
CA TYR A 120 -1.93 12.49 -16.39
C TYR A 120 -1.17 11.47 -17.27
N ASN A 121 -1.49 10.18 -17.20
CA ASN A 121 -0.78 9.10 -17.89
C ASN A 121 0.73 9.09 -17.59
N ILE A 122 1.11 9.48 -16.37
CA ILE A 122 2.49 9.40 -15.91
C ILE A 122 2.75 7.94 -15.49
N PRO A 123 3.76 7.26 -16.07
CA PRO A 123 4.06 5.89 -15.70
C PRO A 123 4.45 5.80 -14.22
N ASN A 124 3.82 4.88 -13.51
CA ASN A 124 4.12 4.55 -12.10
C ASN A 124 4.99 3.29 -11.96
N HIS A 125 5.36 2.67 -13.08
CA HIS A 125 6.17 1.47 -13.15
C HIS A 125 7.30 1.66 -14.17
N PHE A 126 8.53 1.59 -13.70
CA PHE A 126 9.74 1.71 -14.53
C PHE A 126 10.56 0.43 -14.35
N THR A 127 10.64 -0.38 -15.40
CA THR A 127 11.51 -1.56 -15.46
C THR A 127 12.37 -1.48 -16.70
N ASN A 128 13.63 -1.89 -16.58
CA ASN A 128 14.54 -2.11 -17.70
C ASN A 128 14.52 -3.56 -18.21
N HIS A 129 13.69 -4.43 -17.59
CA HIS A 129 13.57 -5.85 -17.91
C HIS A 129 12.13 -6.26 -18.19
N LEU A 130 11.96 -7.20 -19.11
CA LEU A 130 10.71 -7.89 -19.37
C LEU A 130 10.66 -9.16 -18.51
N PHE A 131 9.62 -9.29 -17.69
CA PHE A 131 9.36 -10.50 -16.92
C PHE A 131 8.32 -11.35 -17.63
N ASP A 132 8.50 -12.67 -17.58
CA ASP A 132 7.54 -13.60 -18.17
C ASP A 132 6.30 -13.75 -17.27
N ARG A 133 5.12 -13.94 -17.87
CA ARG A 133 3.87 -14.11 -17.11
C ARG A 133 3.80 -15.54 -16.57
N MET A 134 3.88 -15.69 -15.25
CA MET A 134 3.54 -16.96 -14.59
C MET A 134 2.04 -17.01 -14.35
N PHE A 135 1.37 -18.01 -14.91
CA PHE A 135 -0.02 -18.34 -14.56
C PHE A 135 0.02 -19.24 -13.32
N TRP A 136 -0.74 -18.89 -12.29
CA TRP A 136 -0.98 -19.71 -11.11
C TRP A 136 -2.32 -20.42 -11.20
#